data_AF-A0A2E6H536-F1
#
_entry.id   AF-A0A2E6H536-F1
#
_cell.length_a   1.000
_cell.length_b   1.000
_cell.length_c   1.000
_cell.angle_alpha   90.00
_cell.angle_beta   90.00
_cell.angle_gamma   90.00
#
_symmetry.space_group_name_H-M   'P 1'
#
loop_
_entity.id
_entity.type
_entity.pdbx_description
1 polymer ?
#
loop_
_entity_poly.entity_id
_entity_poly.type
_entity_poly.pdbx_seq_one_letter_code
_entity_poly.pdbx_strand_id
1 'polypeptide(L)' 'MSRVQGLRTKTQKKKYLKELIDAEAIRPEAYNIKNSYEVGDFINHPKYGDGFVEEIMTETKMRIFFLDSERVFIHSKA' A
#
# COMPACT_ATOMS: atom_id res chain seq x y z
N MET A 1 7.92 -14.77 -5.18
CA MET A 1 6.74 -14.09 -5.76
C MET A 1 5.99 -13.43 -4.61
N SER A 2 5.76 -12.11 -4.66
CA SER A 2 5.06 -11.40 -3.57
C SER A 2 3.56 -11.75 -3.59
N ARG A 3 2.94 -11.99 -2.42
CA ARG A 3 1.50 -12.29 -2.28
C ARG A 3 0.62 -11.24 -2.95
N VAL A 4 1.09 -9.99 -2.97
CA VAL A 4 0.40 -8.85 -3.58
C VAL A 4 0.26 -8.97 -5.09
N GLN A 5 1.27 -9.51 -5.78
CA GLN A 5 1.25 -9.69 -7.25
C GLN A 5 0.18 -10.70 -7.70
N GLY A 6 -0.32 -11.55 -6.79
CA GLY A 6 -1.42 -12.47 -7.05
C GLY A 6 -2.83 -11.87 -6.91
N LEU A 7 -2.96 -10.66 -6.37
CA LEU A 7 -4.24 -10.01 -6.07
C LEU A 7 -4.78 -9.29 -7.32
N ARG A 8 -5.46 -10.02 -8.20
CA ARG A 8 -5.94 -9.48 -9.49
C ARG A 8 -7.24 -8.69 -9.38
N THR A 9 -8.08 -9.01 -8.39
CA THR A 9 -9.42 -8.42 -8.25
C THR A 9 -9.51 -7.50 -7.04
N LYS A 10 -10.39 -6.49 -7.10
CA LYS A 10 -10.64 -5.56 -5.98
C LYS A 10 -11.06 -6.30 -4.70
N THR A 11 -11.83 -7.38 -4.82
CA THR A 11 -12.25 -8.22 -3.68
C THR A 11 -11.06 -8.87 -2.97
N GLN A 12 -10.10 -9.41 -3.73
CA GLN A 12 -8.89 -10.01 -3.18
C GLN A 12 -8.02 -8.96 -2.47
N LYS A 13 -7.86 -7.78 -3.07
CA LYS A 13 -7.11 -6.66 -2.48
C LYS A 13 -7.75 -6.17 -1.18
N LYS A 14 -9.08 -6.01 -1.15
CA LYS A 14 -9.81 -5.65 0.08
C LYS A 14 -9.64 -6.69 1.18
N LYS A 15 -9.74 -7.98 0.84
CA LYS A 15 -9.54 -9.07 1.81
C LYS A 15 -8.14 -9.01 2.40
N TYR A 16 -7.12 -8.84 1.56
CA TYR A 16 -5.73 -8.73 2.01
C TYR A 16 -5.49 -7.51 2.90
N LEU A 17 -6.00 -6.34 2.52
CA LEU A 17 -5.91 -5.14 3.36
C LEU A 17 -6.60 -5.35 4.72
N LYS A 18 -7.76 -6.00 4.75
CA LYS A 18 -8.45 -6.33 6.00
C LYS A 18 -7.63 -7.29 6.87
N GLU A 19 -7.00 -8.30 6.27
CA GLU A 19 -6.09 -9.21 7.00
C GLU A 19 -4.90 -8.47 7.62
N LEU A 20 -4.36 -7.44 6.95
CA LEU A 20 -3.30 -6.59 7.51
C LEU A 20 -3.79 -5.73 8.68
N ILE A 21 -4.98 -5.14 8.56
CA ILE A 21 -5.59 -4.31 9.62
C ILE A 21 -5.95 -5.16 10.86
N ASP A 22 -6.51 -6.35 10.65
CA ASP A 22 -6.93 -7.25 11.73
C ASP A 22 -5.73 -7.96 12.39
N ALA A 23 -4.55 -7.94 11.76
CA ALA A 23 -3.33 -8.57 12.30
C ALA A 23 -2.66 -7.68 13.36
N GLU A 24 -2.91 -7.97 14.64
CA GLU A 24 -2.33 -7.22 15.77
C GLU A 24 -0.79 -7.11 15.75
N ALA A 25 -0.11 -8.08 15.12
CA ALA A 25 1.35 -8.12 15.03
C ALA A 25 1.93 -7.17 13.97
N ILE A 26 1.11 -6.62 13.08
CA ILE A 26 1.55 -5.77 11.96
C ILE A 26 0.98 -4.37 12.20
N ARG A 27 1.86 -3.36 12.15
CA ARG A 27 1.45 -1.96 12.25
C ARG A 27 1.72 -1.25 10.93
N PRO A 28 0.82 -0.37 10.47
CA PRO A 28 1.08 0.39 9.27
C PRO A 28 2.18 1.42 9.52
N GLU A 29 3.08 1.56 8.58
CA GLU A 29 4.05 2.65 8.57
C GLU A 29 3.33 3.97 8.22
N ALA A 30 3.62 5.04 8.95
CA ALA A 30 3.08 6.35 8.61
C ALA A 30 3.60 6.82 7.26
N TYR A 31 2.70 7.23 6.36
CA TYR A 31 3.08 7.74 5.05
C TYR A 31 3.99 8.97 5.16
N ASN A 32 5.12 8.94 4.45
CA ASN A 32 6.06 10.02 4.32
C ASN A 32 6.61 10.06 2.89
N ILE A 33 6.50 11.22 2.25
CA ILE A 33 6.99 11.43 0.87
C ILE A 33 8.50 11.25 0.72
N LYS A 34 9.27 11.30 1.81
CA LYS A 34 10.72 11.12 1.83
C LYS A 34 11.16 9.67 2.05
N ASN A 35 10.24 8.79 2.43
CA ASN A 35 10.55 7.38 2.64
C ASN A 35 10.52 6.62 1.30
N SER A 36 11.27 5.53 1.27
CA SER A 36 11.21 4.54 0.19
C SER A 36 10.26 3.43 0.61
N TYR A 37 9.51 2.89 -0.37
CA TYR A 37 8.54 1.84 -0.14
C TYR A 37 8.75 0.68 -1.10
N GLU A 38 8.35 -0.51 -0.66
CA GLU A 38 8.39 -1.76 -1.41
C GLU A 38 6.99 -2.35 -1.60
N VAL A 39 6.85 -3.23 -2.60
CA VAL A 39 5.57 -3.91 -2.88
C VAL A 39 5.18 -4.80 -1.71
N GLY A 40 4.04 -4.49 -1.09
CA GLY A 40 3.52 -5.18 0.09
C GLY A 40 3.63 -4.39 1.39
N ASP A 41 4.31 -3.24 1.39
CA ASP A 41 4.36 -2.39 2.57
C ASP A 41 2.97 -1.94 3.00
N PHE A 42 2.73 -2.04 4.30
CA PHE A 42 1.49 -1.59 4.93
C PHE A 42 1.66 -0.15 5.40
N ILE A 43 0.85 0.76 4.88
CA ILE A 43 1.02 2.21 5.04
C ILE A 43 -0.27 2.83 5.56
N ASN A 44 -0.15 3.77 6.50
CA ASN A 44 -1.24 4.64 6.93
C ASN A 44 -1.02 6.05 6.35
N HIS A 45 -1.94 6.47 5.47
CA HIS A 45 -1.91 7.82 4.89
C HIS A 45 -2.91 8.74 5.62
N PRO A 46 -2.52 9.96 6.05
CA PRO A 46 -3.38 10.83 6.87
C PRO A 46 -4.74 11.17 6.23
N LYS A 47 -4.79 11.22 4.88
CA LYS A 47 -6.02 11.50 4.12
C LYS A 47 -6.85 10.26 3.76
N TYR A 48 -6.23 9.09 3.61
CA TYR A 48 -6.88 7.91 2.99
C TYR A 48 -6.92 6.69 3.91
N GLY A 49 -6.30 6.79 5.09
CA GLY A 49 -6.20 5.70 6.06
C GLY A 49 -5.22 4.63 5.61
N ASP A 50 -5.50 3.41 6.04
CA ASP A 50 -4.68 2.24 5.83
C ASP A 50 -4.76 1.74 4.38
N GLY A 51 -3.61 1.38 3.85
CA GLY A 51 -3.45 0.82 2.53
C GLY A 51 -2.17 0.02 2.40
N PHE A 52 -2.00 -0.67 1.29
CA PHE A 52 -0.75 -1.37 0.99
C PHE A 52 -0.21 -0.99 -0.38
N VAL A 53 1.11 -1.02 -0.52
CA VAL A 53 1.77 -0.77 -1.80
C VAL A 53 1.51 -1.94 -2.74
N GLU A 54 0.75 -1.68 -3.79
CA GLU A 54 0.39 -2.67 -4.79
C GLU A 54 1.51 -2.86 -5.82
N GLU A 55 2.10 -1.76 -6.27
CA GLU A 55 3.03 -1.75 -7.39
C GLU A 55 3.97 -0.54 -7.30
N ILE A 56 5.28 -0.77 -7.49
CA ILE A 56 6.26 0.29 -7.75
C ILE A 56 6.36 0.44 -9.27
N MET A 57 5.83 1.53 -9.81
CA MET A 57 5.78 1.79 -11.25
C MET A 57 7.09 2.40 -11.75
N THR A 58 7.70 3.28 -10.96
CA THR A 58 9.04 3.86 -11.17
C THR A 58 9.69 4.13 -9.81
N GLU A 59 10.94 4.59 -9.77
CA GLU A 59 11.62 4.97 -8.52
C GLU A 59 10.93 6.07 -7.70
N THR A 60 10.01 6.82 -8.32
CA THR A 60 9.31 7.95 -7.71
C THR A 60 7.79 7.80 -7.78
N LYS A 61 7.29 6.68 -8.31
CA LYS A 61 5.86 6.50 -8.58
C LYS A 61 5.43 5.12 -8.14
N MET A 62 4.42 5.09 -7.28
CA MET A 62 3.85 3.86 -6.75
C MET A 62 2.33 3.89 -6.76
N ARG A 63 1.71 2.72 -6.84
CA ARG A 63 0.28 2.51 -6.64
C ARG A 63 0.06 1.94 -5.25
N ILE A 64 -0.83 2.58 -4.49
CA ILE A 64 -1.27 2.12 -3.17
C ILE A 64 -2.75 1.79 -3.26
N PHE A 65 -3.13 0.63 -2.73
CA PHE A 65 -4.52 0.22 -2.59
C PHE A 65 -5.03 0.60 -1.20
N PHE A 66 -6.09 1.42 -1.14
CA PHE A 66 -6.82 1.74 0.09
C PHE A 66 -8.18 1.06 0.11
N LEU A 67 -8.85 1.08 1.26
CA LEU A 67 -10.17 0.45 1.47
C LEU A 67 -11.20 0.81 0.38
N ASP A 68 -11.23 2.08 -0.04
CA ASP A 68 -12.20 2.59 -1.00
C ASP A 68 -11.71 2.52 -2.46
N SER A 69 -10.42 2.80 -2.69
CA SER A 69 -9.87 3.03 -4.03
C SER A 69 -8.36 2.83 -4.12
N GLU A 70 -7.88 2.49 -5.33
CA GLU A 70 -6.47 2.57 -5.71
C GLU A 70 -6.07 4.02 -5.98
N ARG A 71 -4.87 4.38 -5.57
CA ARG A 71 -4.30 5.71 -5.80
C ARG A 71 -2.85 5.60 -6.22
N VAL A 72 -2.49 6.45 -7.17
CA VAL A 72 -1.10 6.58 -7.63
C VAL A 72 -0.49 7.78 -6.92
N PHE A 73 0.62 7.55 -6.24
CA PHE A 73 1.41 8.58 -5.59
C PHE A 73 2.69 8.78 -6.35
N ILE A 74 3.09 10.05 -6.41
CA ILE A 74 4.43 10.44 -6.79
C ILE A 74 5.13 10.88 -5.50
N HIS A 75 6.22 10.22 -5.16
CA HIS A 75 7.10 10.67 -4.10
C HIS A 75 8.37 11.26 -4.71
N SER A 76 8.87 12.35 -4.14
CA SER A 76 10.11 12.96 -4.61
C SER A 76 11.28 12.21 -4.01
N LYS A 77 12.21 11.72 -4.83
CA LYS A 77 13.59 11.59 -4.34
C LYS A 77 14.04 13.01 -3.96
N ALA A 78 14.47 13.20 -2.72
CA ALA A 78 15.31 14.34 -2.38
C ALA A 78 16.71 14.09 -2.96
#